data_AF-A0A7W0VMB9-F1
#
_entry.id   AF-A0A7W0VMB9-F1
#
_cell.length_a   1.000
_cell.length_b   1.000
_cell.length_c   1.000
_cell.angle_alpha   90.00
_cell.angle_beta   90.00
_cell.angle_gamma   90.00
#
_symmetry.space_group_name_H-M   'P 1'
#
loop_
_entity.id
_entity.type
_entity.pdbx_description
1 polymer ?
#
loop_
_entity_poly.entity_id
_entity_poly.type
_entity_poly.pdbx_seq_one_letter_code
_entity_poly.pdbx_strand_id
1 'polypeptide(L)'
;MKARIRALLHWLAVTRGPVPVHEHHLAGTPARHPAIAEVLAEVAAFGIRPNVQFVWSIEGSGVEEDVPHVIHLHRTMLLADRIPRRVVEMSERYSALTLRATIRHEVGHSLLFSSPRVTRTPRFRRLFGDVRVAYRVGTVVDEVGRRIRRGGLENPRYRRVVSLYAASHPHEQFAEAVRIALATRGDRDEIERWATCHDAGKHAVAQIEFAASWLATYG
;
A
#
# COMPACT_ATOMS: atom_id res chain seq x y z
N MET A 1 3.99 -12.83 20.98
CA MET A 1 3.18 -11.95 20.11
C MET A 1 3.17 -10.47 20.50
N LYS A 2 2.83 -10.10 21.75
CA LYS A 2 2.73 -8.68 22.20
C LYS A 2 4.00 -7.83 21.96
N ALA A 3 5.20 -8.38 22.16
CA ALA A 3 6.46 -7.66 21.90
C ALA A 3 6.69 -7.37 20.40
N ARG A 4 6.32 -8.30 19.51
CA ARG A 4 6.43 -8.11 18.05
C ARG A 4 5.47 -7.03 17.57
N ILE A 5 4.22 -7.04 18.03
CA ILE A 5 3.22 -6.02 17.72
C ILE A 5 3.68 -4.63 18.20
N ARG A 6 4.24 -4.53 19.41
CA ARG A 6 4.82 -3.27 19.90
C ARG A 6 5.95 -2.77 19.00
N ALA A 7 6.85 -3.64 18.57
CA ALA A 7 7.93 -3.26 17.65
C ALA A 7 7.40 -2.77 16.30
N LEU A 8 6.37 -3.41 15.75
CA LEU A 8 5.71 -2.95 14.53
C LEU A 8 5.07 -1.58 14.68
N LEU A 9 4.27 -1.38 15.74
CA LEU A 9 3.62 -0.10 15.98
C LEU A 9 4.64 1.02 16.21
N HIS A 10 5.74 0.72 16.90
CA HIS A 10 6.86 1.63 17.04
C HIS A 10 7.43 2.03 15.68
N TRP A 11 7.75 1.06 14.80
CA TRP A 11 8.32 1.37 13.49
C TRP A 11 7.33 2.05 12.54
N LEU A 12 6.03 1.75 12.62
CA LEU A 12 4.99 2.50 11.91
C LEU A 12 4.95 3.95 12.39
N ALA A 13 5.05 4.20 13.69
CA ALA A 13 5.09 5.56 14.23
C ALA A 13 6.39 6.30 13.84
N VAL A 14 7.53 5.62 13.80
CA VAL A 14 8.82 6.21 13.39
C VAL A 14 8.81 6.59 11.91
N THR A 15 8.35 5.68 11.03
CA THR A 15 8.36 5.90 9.57
C THR A 15 7.23 6.78 9.05
N ARG A 16 6.23 7.08 9.90
CA ARG A 16 5.14 8.02 9.62
C ARG A 16 5.16 9.23 10.56
N GLY A 17 6.26 9.38 11.31
CA GLY A 17 6.45 10.46 12.27
C GLY A 17 6.78 11.78 11.58
N PRO A 18 6.83 12.88 12.36
CA PRO A 18 7.13 14.19 11.82
C PRO A 18 8.54 14.24 11.21
N VAL A 19 8.67 14.97 10.10
CA VAL A 19 9.97 15.24 9.48
C VAL A 19 10.71 16.32 10.27
N PRO A 20 12.02 16.16 10.56
CA PRO A 20 12.83 17.20 11.19
C PRO A 20 12.77 18.52 10.41
N VAL A 21 12.67 19.65 11.14
CA VAL A 21 12.51 21.00 10.54
C VAL A 21 13.59 21.32 9.52
N HIS A 22 14.84 20.91 9.76
CA HIS A 22 15.94 21.16 8.84
C HIS A 22 15.80 20.45 7.49
N GLU A 23 14.93 19.44 7.37
CA GLU A 23 14.63 18.73 6.12
C GLU A 23 13.37 19.29 5.40
N HIS A 24 12.67 20.27 5.96
CA HIS A 24 11.42 20.80 5.37
C HIS A 24 11.63 21.43 3.98
N HIS A 25 12.82 21.95 3.71
CA HIS A 25 13.20 22.47 2.40
C HIS A 25 13.18 21.42 1.28
N LEU A 26 13.12 20.13 1.61
CA LEU A 26 13.01 19.05 0.63
C LEU A 26 11.58 18.84 0.14
N ALA A 27 10.56 19.36 0.82
CA ALA A 27 9.17 19.20 0.41
C ALA A 27 8.95 19.70 -1.04
N GLY A 28 8.30 18.87 -1.87
CA GLY A 28 8.05 19.16 -3.28
C GLY A 28 9.25 18.94 -4.21
N THR A 29 10.46 18.73 -3.68
CA THR A 29 11.63 18.43 -4.51
C THR A 29 11.58 16.99 -5.05
N PRO A 30 12.22 16.69 -6.20
CA PRO A 30 12.22 15.34 -6.76
C PRO A 30 12.80 14.30 -5.79
N ALA A 31 12.03 13.23 -5.55
CA ALA A 31 12.48 12.11 -4.74
C ALA A 31 13.40 11.20 -5.56
N ARG A 32 14.59 10.89 -5.00
CA ARG A 32 15.56 9.97 -5.60
C ARG A 32 15.87 8.85 -4.63
N HIS A 33 15.54 7.63 -5.03
CA HIS A 33 15.80 6.41 -4.26
C HIS A 33 15.80 5.18 -5.19
N PRO A 34 16.69 4.18 -5.02
CA PRO A 34 16.73 2.98 -5.89
C PRO A 34 15.40 2.24 -6.00
N ALA A 35 14.65 2.15 -4.90
CA ALA A 35 13.32 1.52 -4.87
C ALA A 35 12.32 2.13 -5.88
N ILE A 36 12.49 3.39 -6.29
CA ILE A 36 11.63 4.00 -7.32
C ILE A 36 11.85 3.28 -8.65
N ALA A 37 13.11 3.13 -9.08
CA ALA A 37 13.43 2.45 -10.33
C ALA A 37 13.02 0.97 -10.29
N GLU A 38 13.20 0.30 -9.15
CA GLU A 38 12.75 -1.09 -8.96
C GLU A 38 11.24 -1.23 -9.19
N VAL A 39 10.42 -0.40 -8.55
CA VAL A 39 8.96 -0.47 -8.69
C VAL A 39 8.52 -0.06 -10.10
N LEU A 40 9.15 0.95 -10.70
CA LEU A 40 8.85 1.31 -12.08
C LEU A 40 9.16 0.16 -13.05
N ALA A 41 10.20 -0.64 -12.80
CA ALA A 41 10.46 -1.84 -13.58
C ALA A 41 9.39 -2.93 -13.36
N GLU A 42 8.88 -3.09 -12.14
CA GLU A 42 7.76 -4.01 -11.85
C GLU A 42 6.49 -3.60 -12.58
N VAL A 43 6.18 -2.29 -12.62
CA VAL A 43 5.05 -1.74 -13.36
C VAL A 43 5.23 -1.94 -14.86
N ALA A 44 6.45 -1.70 -15.37
CA ALA A 44 6.78 -1.92 -16.78
C ALA A 44 6.65 -3.39 -17.21
N ALA A 45 6.82 -4.34 -16.30
CA ALA A 45 6.59 -5.76 -16.59
C ALA A 45 5.11 -6.08 -16.93
N PHE A 46 4.17 -5.22 -16.54
CA PHE A 46 2.77 -5.28 -16.96
C PHE A 46 2.50 -4.53 -18.28
N GLY A 47 3.53 -4.01 -18.95
CA GLY A 47 3.39 -3.21 -20.17
C GLY A 47 3.03 -1.73 -19.91
N ILE A 48 2.96 -1.31 -18.64
CA ILE A 48 2.58 0.04 -18.24
C ILE A 48 3.81 0.94 -18.21
N ARG A 49 3.73 2.10 -18.86
CA ARG A 49 4.71 3.19 -18.72
C ARG A 49 4.08 4.34 -17.94
N PRO A 50 4.17 4.34 -16.61
CA PRO A 50 3.49 5.34 -15.81
C PRO A 50 4.15 6.70 -16.04
N ASN A 51 3.36 7.70 -16.44
CA ASN A 51 3.79 9.09 -16.49
C ASN A 51 3.66 9.69 -15.08
N VAL A 52 4.63 9.40 -14.22
CA VAL A 52 4.62 9.80 -12.81
C VAL A 52 5.91 10.49 -12.39
N GLN A 53 5.78 11.48 -11.52
CA GLN A 53 6.85 12.16 -10.81
C GLN A 53 6.78 11.81 -9.34
N PHE A 54 7.92 11.45 -8.75
CA PHE A 54 8.03 11.25 -7.30
C PHE A 54 8.60 12.51 -6.66
N VAL A 55 7.96 12.99 -5.60
CA VAL A 55 8.42 14.14 -4.81
C VAL A 55 8.49 13.81 -3.33
N TRP A 56 9.40 14.46 -2.60
CA TRP A 56 9.42 14.34 -1.15
C TRP A 56 8.26 15.10 -0.53
N SER A 57 7.69 14.52 0.53
CA SER A 57 6.66 15.14 1.36
C SER A 57 7.04 15.07 2.84
N ILE A 58 6.55 16.06 3.59
CA ILE A 58 6.70 16.14 5.04
C ILE A 58 5.41 15.83 5.80
N GLU A 59 4.30 15.67 5.07
CA GLU A 59 2.97 15.46 5.64
C GLU A 59 2.53 13.99 5.56
N GLY A 60 3.04 13.26 4.58
CA GLY A 60 2.56 11.91 4.28
C GLY A 60 3.02 11.39 2.92
N SER A 61 2.90 10.08 2.73
CA SER A 61 2.92 9.50 1.39
C SER A 61 1.49 9.52 0.87
N GLY A 62 1.31 9.80 -0.41
CA GLY A 62 -0.01 9.90 -0.99
C GLY A 62 0.01 10.31 -2.45
N VAL A 63 -1.17 10.26 -3.05
CA VAL A 63 -1.46 10.77 -4.39
C VAL A 63 -2.77 11.54 -4.30
N GLU A 64 -2.80 12.72 -4.90
CA GLU A 64 -4.03 13.51 -5.01
C GLU A 64 -4.83 13.09 -6.24
N GLU A 65 -6.15 12.97 -6.10
CA GLU A 65 -7.03 12.56 -7.21
C GLU A 65 -6.95 13.53 -8.40
N ASP A 66 -6.80 14.83 -8.13
CA ASP A 66 -6.75 15.89 -9.15
C ASP A 66 -5.38 15.98 -9.86
N VAL A 67 -4.33 15.45 -9.23
CA VAL A 67 -2.95 15.48 -9.75
C VAL A 67 -2.32 14.08 -9.67
N PRO A 68 -2.91 13.07 -10.34
CA PRO A 68 -2.57 11.67 -10.10
C PRO A 68 -1.19 11.27 -10.61
N HIS A 69 -0.52 12.14 -11.36
CA HIS A 69 0.84 11.95 -11.86
C HIS A 69 1.92 12.38 -10.87
N VAL A 70 1.57 13.00 -9.72
CA VAL A 70 2.53 13.37 -8.68
C VAL A 70 2.35 12.43 -7.48
N ILE A 71 3.38 11.67 -7.18
CA ILE A 71 3.43 10.75 -6.04
C ILE A 71 4.28 11.36 -4.94
N HIS A 72 3.66 11.63 -3.81
CA HIS A 72 4.31 12.14 -2.62
C HIS A 72 4.87 10.97 -1.81
N LEU A 73 6.15 11.02 -1.48
CA LEU A 73 6.81 10.06 -0.61
C LEU A 73 7.18 10.74 0.70
N HIS A 74 6.63 10.28 1.82
CA HIS A 74 6.97 10.81 3.13
C HIS A 74 8.47 10.60 3.39
N ARG A 75 9.18 11.69 3.63
CA ARG A 75 10.62 11.72 3.89
C ARG A 75 11.09 10.74 4.97
N THR A 76 10.35 10.60 6.07
CA THR A 76 10.69 9.69 7.18
C THR A 76 10.61 8.20 6.81
N MET A 77 10.03 7.85 5.65
CA MET A 77 10.06 6.48 5.12
C MET A 77 11.47 5.98 4.83
N LEU A 78 12.47 6.87 4.68
CA LEU A 78 13.88 6.46 4.59
C LEU A 78 14.39 5.77 5.85
N LEU A 79 13.77 6.00 7.00
CA LEU A 79 14.09 5.28 8.22
C LEU A 79 13.72 3.79 8.13
N ALA A 80 12.95 3.40 7.12
CA ALA A 80 12.55 2.01 6.92
C ALA A 80 13.73 1.06 6.66
N ASP A 81 14.85 1.58 6.13
CA ASP A 81 16.06 0.78 5.90
C ASP A 81 16.70 0.26 7.20
N ARG A 82 16.35 0.88 8.34
CA ARG A 82 16.82 0.50 9.67
C ARG A 82 15.92 -0.53 10.36
N ILE A 83 14.81 -0.91 9.72
CA ILE A 83 13.83 -1.81 10.32
C ILE A 83 14.40 -3.23 10.37
N PRO A 84 14.36 -3.90 11.53
CA PRO A 84 14.75 -5.30 11.60
C PRO A 84 13.90 -6.16 10.66
N ARG A 85 14.54 -7.05 9.90
CA ARG A 85 13.89 -7.93 8.92
C ARG A 85 12.63 -8.63 9.45
N ARG A 86 12.66 -9.14 10.69
CA ARG A 86 11.52 -9.78 11.37
C ARG A 86 10.28 -8.89 11.54
N VAL A 87 10.46 -7.56 11.58
CA VAL A 87 9.38 -6.57 11.63
C VAL A 87 8.85 -6.32 10.22
N VAL A 88 9.73 -6.21 9.23
CA VAL A 88 9.36 -6.10 7.80
C VAL A 88 8.49 -7.29 7.38
N GLU A 89 8.94 -8.52 7.63
CA GLU A 89 8.21 -9.75 7.30
C GLU A 89 6.81 -9.79 7.93
N MET A 90 6.68 -9.27 9.15
CA MET A 90 5.39 -9.19 9.82
C MET A 90 4.50 -8.09 9.25
N SER A 91 5.08 -6.98 8.76
CA SER A 91 4.34 -5.79 8.34
C SER A 91 3.47 -5.99 7.10
N GLU A 92 3.76 -6.99 6.27
CA GLU A 92 3.06 -7.30 5.01
C GLU A 92 1.54 -7.37 5.16
N ARG A 93 1.03 -7.96 6.25
CA ARG A 93 -0.41 -8.06 6.57
C ARG A 93 -0.93 -6.92 7.44
N TYR A 94 -0.12 -5.94 7.80
CA TYR A 94 -0.52 -4.81 8.64
C TYR A 94 -0.59 -3.51 7.83
N SER A 95 0.49 -3.13 7.14
CA SER A 95 0.58 -1.95 6.30
C SER A 95 1.89 -1.96 5.51
N ALA A 96 1.93 -1.26 4.37
CA ALA A 96 3.18 -0.88 3.71
C ALA A 96 4.10 -0.13 4.69
N LEU A 97 5.22 -0.76 5.05
CA LEU A 97 6.18 -0.23 6.03
C LEU A 97 7.53 0.13 5.41
N THR A 98 7.93 -0.54 4.32
CA THR A 98 9.14 -0.18 3.58
C THR A 98 8.84 0.90 2.54
N LEU A 99 9.87 1.65 2.13
CA LEU A 99 9.71 2.63 1.06
C LEU A 99 9.25 1.97 -0.24
N ARG A 100 9.83 0.82 -0.61
CA ARG A 100 9.39 0.05 -1.79
C ARG A 100 7.93 -0.38 -1.71
N ALA A 101 7.49 -0.92 -0.57
CA ALA A 101 6.10 -1.29 -0.35
C ALA A 101 5.16 -0.08 -0.47
N THR A 102 5.59 1.07 0.03
CA THR A 102 4.84 2.33 -0.04
C THR A 102 4.77 2.86 -1.47
N ILE A 103 5.87 2.85 -2.22
CA ILE A 103 5.87 3.25 -3.63
C ILE A 103 4.89 2.39 -4.44
N ARG A 104 4.90 1.06 -4.28
CA ARG A 104 3.94 0.18 -4.96
C ARG A 104 2.49 0.53 -4.64
N HIS A 105 2.22 0.85 -3.37
CA HIS A 105 0.91 1.27 -2.90
C HIS A 105 0.48 2.59 -3.58
N GLU A 106 1.32 3.63 -3.52
CA GLU A 106 1.00 4.93 -4.10
C GLU A 106 0.90 4.89 -5.64
N VAL A 107 1.70 4.05 -6.31
CA VAL A 107 1.53 3.79 -7.74
C VAL A 107 0.15 3.20 -8.02
N GLY A 108 -0.36 2.32 -7.16
CA GLY A 108 -1.73 1.81 -7.26
C GLY A 108 -2.79 2.92 -7.26
N HIS A 109 -2.66 3.91 -6.36
CA HIS A 109 -3.54 5.09 -6.33
C HIS A 109 -3.38 5.94 -7.59
N SER A 110 -2.14 6.27 -7.96
CA SER A 110 -1.84 7.05 -9.17
C SER A 110 -2.47 6.46 -10.42
N LEU A 111 -2.31 5.15 -10.62
CA LEU A 111 -2.88 4.45 -11.77
C LEU A 111 -4.42 4.43 -11.71
N LEU A 112 -5.00 4.23 -10.52
CA LEU A 112 -6.45 4.20 -10.34
C LEU A 112 -7.08 5.57 -10.63
N PHE A 113 -6.50 6.65 -10.10
CA PHE A 113 -7.00 8.01 -10.30
C PHE A 113 -6.83 8.47 -11.75
N SER A 114 -5.78 7.99 -12.43
CA SER A 114 -5.61 8.22 -13.87
C SER A 114 -6.66 7.47 -14.72
N SER A 115 -7.21 6.35 -14.24
CA SER A 115 -8.24 5.57 -14.94
C SER A 115 -9.33 5.04 -13.98
N PRO A 116 -10.21 5.92 -13.46
CA PRO A 116 -11.12 5.57 -12.36
C PRO A 116 -12.32 4.75 -12.82
N ARG A 117 -12.46 4.47 -14.13
CA ARG A 117 -13.62 3.75 -14.71
C ARG A 117 -13.82 2.38 -14.05
N VAL A 118 -12.74 1.70 -13.69
CA VAL A 118 -12.78 0.38 -13.06
C VAL A 118 -13.56 0.37 -11.74
N THR A 119 -13.52 1.46 -10.97
CA THR A 119 -14.19 1.57 -9.66
C THR A 119 -15.72 1.50 -9.75
N ARG A 120 -16.27 1.80 -10.94
CA ARG A 120 -17.71 1.77 -11.19
C ARG A 120 -18.23 0.37 -11.55
N THR A 121 -17.33 -0.58 -11.83
CA THR A 121 -17.73 -1.92 -12.23
C THR A 121 -18.32 -2.71 -11.06
N PRO A 122 -19.33 -3.58 -11.30
CA PRO A 122 -19.87 -4.43 -10.25
C PRO A 122 -18.82 -5.34 -9.60
N ARG A 123 -17.83 -5.79 -10.38
CA ARG A 123 -16.74 -6.64 -9.89
C ARG A 123 -15.86 -5.92 -8.89
N PHE A 124 -15.42 -4.69 -9.21
CA PHE A 124 -14.65 -3.87 -8.29
C PHE A 124 -15.42 -3.63 -6.98
N ARG A 125 -16.67 -3.18 -7.08
CA ARG A 125 -17.49 -2.87 -5.89
C ARG A 125 -17.70 -4.06 -4.96
N ARG A 126 -17.86 -5.27 -5.52
CA ARG A 126 -17.97 -6.50 -4.72
C ARG A 126 -16.67 -6.85 -3.98
N LEU A 127 -15.52 -6.57 -4.58
CA LEU A 127 -14.22 -6.95 -4.02
C LEU A 127 -13.71 -5.91 -3.02
N PHE A 128 -13.83 -4.62 -3.32
CA PHE A 128 -13.20 -3.54 -2.56
C PHE A 128 -14.20 -2.63 -1.82
N GLY A 129 -15.45 -2.57 -2.28
CA GLY A 129 -16.47 -1.64 -1.79
C GLY A 129 -16.74 -0.46 -2.74
N ASP A 130 -17.65 0.43 -2.34
CA ASP A 130 -18.02 1.61 -3.14
C ASP A 130 -17.21 2.83 -2.72
N VAL A 131 -16.36 3.32 -3.61
CA VAL A 131 -15.47 4.46 -3.39
C VAL A 131 -16.21 5.80 -3.23
N ARG A 132 -17.49 5.86 -3.61
CA ARG A 132 -18.31 7.10 -3.49
C ARG A 132 -18.82 7.35 -2.08
N VAL A 133 -18.75 6.34 -1.22
CA VAL A 133 -19.17 6.46 0.17
C VAL A 133 -18.04 7.14 0.94
N ALA A 134 -18.36 8.20 1.69
CA ALA A 134 -17.37 8.83 2.55
C ALA A 134 -17.07 7.91 3.75
N TYR A 135 -15.82 7.45 3.85
CA TYR A 135 -15.34 6.73 5.04
C TYR A 135 -14.46 7.64 5.89
N ARG A 136 -14.62 7.56 7.22
CA ARG A 136 -13.71 8.23 8.15
C ARG A 136 -12.43 7.41 8.26
N VAL A 137 -11.32 7.96 7.77
CA VAL A 137 -10.00 7.34 7.79
C VAL A 137 -9.08 8.17 8.67
N GLY A 138 -8.48 7.54 9.69
CA GLY A 138 -7.40 8.13 10.49
C GLY A 138 -6.03 7.85 9.88
N THR A 139 -4.96 8.22 10.60
CA THR A 139 -3.59 7.89 10.17
C THR A 139 -3.40 6.37 10.04
N VAL A 140 -2.42 5.94 9.23
CA VAL A 140 -2.02 4.53 9.12
C VAL A 140 -1.82 3.90 10.50
N VAL A 141 -1.11 4.60 11.40
CA VAL A 141 -0.80 4.14 12.75
C VAL A 141 -2.09 3.93 13.57
N ASP A 142 -3.01 4.88 13.50
CA ASP A 142 -4.28 4.82 14.23
C ASP A 142 -5.19 3.72 13.70
N GLU A 143 -5.30 3.59 12.38
CA GLU A 143 -6.14 2.59 11.73
C GLU A 143 -5.63 1.17 11.98
N VAL A 144 -4.31 0.95 11.88
CA VAL A 144 -3.69 -0.35 12.21
C VAL A 144 -3.82 -0.64 13.70
N GLY A 145 -3.49 0.33 14.57
CA GLY A 145 -3.60 0.19 16.02
C GLY A 145 -5.03 -0.11 16.49
N ARG A 146 -6.03 0.57 15.93
CA ARG A 146 -7.45 0.32 16.21
C ARG A 146 -7.86 -1.10 15.84
N ARG A 147 -7.37 -1.64 14.72
CA ARG A 147 -7.69 -2.99 14.26
C ARG A 147 -7.00 -4.07 15.10
N ILE A 148 -5.76 -3.83 15.50
CA ILE A 148 -5.04 -4.68 16.47
C ILE A 148 -5.83 -4.78 17.78
N ARG A 149 -6.32 -3.66 18.32
CA ARG A 149 -7.15 -3.65 19.55
C ARG A 149 -8.46 -4.44 19.39
N ARG A 150 -8.95 -4.62 18.15
CA ARG A 150 -10.15 -5.41 17.83
C ARG A 150 -9.82 -6.85 17.38
N GLY A 151 -8.73 -7.41 17.89
CA GLY A 151 -8.29 -8.79 17.66
C GLY A 151 -7.22 -8.98 16.59
N GLY A 152 -6.78 -7.92 15.90
CA GLY A 152 -5.70 -8.01 14.89
C GLY A 152 -5.95 -9.12 13.87
N LEU A 153 -4.89 -9.73 13.33
CA LEU A 153 -5.01 -10.80 12.33
C LEU A 153 -5.64 -12.10 12.86
N GLU A 154 -5.77 -12.25 14.19
CA GLU A 154 -6.50 -13.39 14.78
C GLU A 154 -8.02 -13.26 14.58
N ASN A 155 -8.52 -12.06 14.31
CA ASN A 155 -9.93 -11.85 13.99
C ASN A 155 -10.21 -12.31 12.54
N PRO A 156 -11.05 -13.35 12.32
CA PRO A 156 -11.25 -13.97 11.02
C PRO A 156 -11.71 -13.00 9.92
N ARG A 157 -12.36 -11.88 10.29
CA ARG A 157 -12.79 -10.87 9.30
C ARG A 157 -11.63 -10.30 8.50
N TYR A 158 -10.43 -10.19 9.09
CA TYR A 158 -9.28 -9.60 8.41
C TYR A 158 -8.56 -10.59 7.49
N ARG A 159 -8.95 -11.87 7.48
CA ARG A 159 -8.54 -12.80 6.41
C ARG A 159 -9.08 -12.37 5.04
N ARG A 160 -10.13 -11.56 5.02
CA ARG A 160 -10.76 -11.08 3.78
C ARG A 160 -10.08 -9.88 3.14
N VAL A 161 -9.04 -9.31 3.79
CA VAL A 161 -8.32 -8.14 3.28
C VAL A 161 -6.83 -8.44 3.21
N VAL A 162 -6.16 -7.77 2.27
CA VAL A 162 -4.71 -7.89 2.05
C VAL A 162 -3.92 -7.48 3.30
N SER A 163 -4.29 -6.37 3.95
CA SER A 163 -3.66 -5.93 5.19
C SER A 163 -4.66 -5.31 6.17
N LEU A 164 -4.26 -5.08 7.42
CA LEU A 164 -5.11 -4.35 8.36
C LEU A 164 -5.38 -2.92 7.86
N TYR A 165 -4.38 -2.25 7.26
CA TYR A 165 -4.58 -0.93 6.69
C TYR A 165 -5.59 -0.93 5.54
N ALA A 166 -5.57 -1.95 4.68
CA ALA A 166 -6.54 -2.13 3.60
C ALA A 166 -8.00 -2.02 4.11
N ALA A 167 -8.31 -2.55 5.29
CA ALA A 167 -9.68 -2.51 5.84
C ALA A 167 -10.20 -1.10 6.21
N SER A 168 -9.48 -0.01 5.89
CA SER A 168 -9.86 1.38 6.15
C SER A 168 -10.80 1.97 5.10
N HIS A 169 -10.51 1.77 3.82
CA HIS A 169 -11.22 2.41 2.71
C HIS A 169 -11.11 1.55 1.43
N PRO A 170 -12.11 1.56 0.53
CA PRO A 170 -12.03 0.82 -0.74
C PRO A 170 -10.80 1.16 -1.61
N HIS A 171 -10.40 2.43 -1.71
CA HIS A 171 -9.14 2.84 -2.36
C HIS A 171 -7.92 2.15 -1.73
N GLU A 172 -7.86 2.09 -0.40
CA GLU A 172 -6.74 1.47 0.32
C GLU A 172 -6.73 -0.05 0.16
N GLN A 173 -7.90 -0.69 0.07
CA GLN A 173 -7.98 -2.11 -0.27
C GLN A 173 -7.42 -2.39 -1.67
N PHE A 174 -7.74 -1.52 -2.63
CA PHE A 174 -7.25 -1.67 -3.99
C PHE A 174 -5.73 -1.43 -4.08
N ALA A 175 -5.23 -0.33 -3.50
CA ALA A 175 -3.80 -0.02 -3.50
C ALA A 175 -2.95 -1.08 -2.79
N GLU A 176 -3.44 -1.64 -1.68
CA GLU A 176 -2.79 -2.78 -1.03
C GLU A 176 -2.81 -4.06 -1.88
N ALA A 177 -3.87 -4.30 -2.66
CA ALA A 177 -3.91 -5.40 -3.61
C ALA A 177 -2.92 -5.20 -4.76
N VAL A 178 -2.81 -3.97 -5.31
CA VAL A 178 -1.79 -3.61 -6.31
C VAL A 178 -0.39 -3.81 -5.76
N ARG A 179 -0.15 -3.45 -4.49
CA ARG A 179 1.15 -3.64 -3.84
C ARG A 179 1.61 -5.09 -3.89
N ILE A 180 0.72 -6.04 -3.62
CA ILE A 180 1.05 -7.46 -3.69
C ILE A 180 1.13 -7.93 -5.14
N ALA A 181 0.21 -7.51 -6.01
CA ALA A 181 0.23 -7.86 -7.42
C ALA A 181 1.55 -7.45 -8.11
N LEU A 182 2.10 -6.27 -7.79
CA LEU A 182 3.41 -5.85 -8.28
C LEU A 182 4.54 -6.69 -7.66
N ALA A 183 4.49 -6.96 -6.35
CA ALA A 183 5.50 -7.75 -5.66
C ALA A 183 5.59 -9.20 -6.18
N THR A 184 4.45 -9.78 -6.59
CA THR A 184 4.36 -11.12 -7.17
C THR A 184 4.41 -11.11 -8.70
N ARG A 185 4.52 -9.93 -9.32
CA ARG A 185 4.44 -9.73 -10.79
C ARG A 185 3.17 -10.32 -11.42
N GLY A 186 2.10 -10.43 -10.63
CA GLY A 186 0.84 -11.05 -11.05
C GLY A 186 0.92 -12.57 -11.24
N ASP A 187 2.04 -13.20 -10.87
CA ASP A 187 2.19 -14.65 -10.94
C ASP A 187 1.24 -15.34 -9.94
N ARG A 188 0.41 -16.24 -10.45
CA ARG A 188 -0.64 -16.88 -9.67
C ARG A 188 -0.08 -17.75 -8.55
N ASP A 189 1.01 -18.47 -8.83
CA ASP A 189 1.60 -19.37 -7.84
C ASP A 189 2.29 -18.56 -6.72
N GLU A 190 2.91 -17.42 -7.03
CA GLU A 190 3.43 -16.47 -6.03
C GLU A 190 2.30 -15.85 -5.19
N ILE A 191 1.16 -15.51 -5.80
CA ILE A 191 -0.01 -14.99 -5.06
C ILE A 191 -0.55 -16.04 -4.08
N GLU A 192 -0.69 -17.29 -4.52
CA GLU A 192 -1.16 -18.38 -3.66
C GLU A 192 -0.14 -18.73 -2.56
N ARG A 193 1.16 -18.68 -2.87
CA ARG A 193 2.24 -18.80 -1.87
C ARG A 193 2.13 -17.70 -0.83
N TRP A 194 2.01 -16.44 -1.27
CA TRP A 194 1.83 -15.30 -0.38
C TRP A 194 0.61 -15.51 0.53
N ALA A 195 -0.54 -15.88 -0.06
CA ALA A 195 -1.77 -16.08 0.69
C ALA A 195 -1.64 -17.18 1.75
N THR A 196 -0.99 -18.29 1.40
CA THR A 196 -0.71 -19.41 2.32
C THR A 196 0.23 -19.00 3.45
N CYS A 197 1.37 -18.36 3.12
CA CYS A 197 2.35 -17.90 4.10
C CYS A 197 1.76 -16.89 5.09
N HIS A 198 0.74 -16.14 4.67
CA HIS A 198 0.17 -15.08 5.47
C HIS A 198 -1.21 -15.38 6.06
N ASP A 199 -1.79 -16.57 5.87
CA ASP A 199 -3.18 -16.90 6.27
C ASP A 199 -4.19 -15.87 5.70
N ALA A 200 -4.07 -15.58 4.40
CA ALA A 200 -5.03 -14.75 3.68
C ALA A 200 -6.16 -15.63 3.11
N GLY A 201 -7.40 -15.17 3.21
CA GLY A 201 -8.55 -15.89 2.69
C GLY A 201 -8.77 -15.65 1.20
N LYS A 202 -9.61 -16.49 0.59
CA LYS A 202 -9.96 -16.43 -0.85
C LYS A 202 -10.41 -15.04 -1.34
N HIS A 203 -11.04 -14.24 -0.48
CA HIS A 203 -11.44 -12.87 -0.84
C HIS A 203 -10.23 -11.95 -1.06
N ALA A 204 -9.19 -12.06 -0.22
CA ALA A 204 -7.96 -11.29 -0.40
C ALA A 204 -7.18 -11.76 -1.64
N VAL A 205 -7.16 -13.07 -1.92
CA VAL A 205 -6.61 -13.61 -3.17
C VAL A 205 -7.33 -13.02 -4.38
N ALA A 206 -8.66 -13.05 -4.39
CA ALA A 206 -9.46 -12.49 -5.48
C ALA A 206 -9.25 -10.97 -5.67
N GLN A 207 -8.95 -10.22 -4.59
CA GLN A 207 -8.56 -8.81 -4.68
C GLN A 207 -7.21 -8.64 -5.41
N ILE A 208 -6.21 -9.46 -5.06
CA ILE A 208 -4.87 -9.42 -5.67
C ILE A 208 -4.92 -9.86 -7.13
N GLU A 209 -5.61 -10.96 -7.44
CA GLU A 209 -5.81 -11.46 -8.81
C GLU A 209 -6.56 -10.42 -9.67
N PHE A 210 -7.55 -9.73 -9.09
CA PHE A 210 -8.23 -8.63 -9.77
C PHE A 210 -7.25 -7.50 -10.10
N ALA A 211 -6.44 -7.06 -9.14
CA ALA A 211 -5.45 -6.01 -9.35
C ALA A 211 -4.42 -6.41 -10.42
N ALA A 212 -3.90 -7.63 -10.37
CA ALA A 212 -2.97 -8.16 -11.37
C ALA A 212 -3.60 -8.19 -12.78
N SER A 213 -4.82 -8.70 -12.91
CA SER A 213 -5.54 -8.72 -14.19
C SER A 213 -5.82 -7.31 -14.71
N TRP A 214 -6.15 -6.36 -13.82
CA TRP A 214 -6.39 -4.98 -14.19
C TRP A 214 -5.10 -4.30 -14.66
N LEU A 215 -3.96 -4.52 -13.98
CA LEU A 215 -2.65 -4.03 -14.39
C LEU A 215 -2.25 -4.58 -15.77
N ALA A 216 -2.47 -5.87 -16.03
CA ALA A 216 -2.14 -6.51 -17.31
C ALA A 216 -2.95 -5.94 -18.49
N THR A 217 -4.11 -5.33 -18.23
CA THR A 217 -4.95 -4.67 -19.24
C THR A 217 -4.97 -3.16 -19.08
N TYR A 218 -4.04 -2.59 -18.31
CA TYR A 218 -3.99 -1.16 -18.03
C TYR A 218 -3.41 -0.42 -19.24
N GLY A 219 -4.29 0.30 -19.95
CA GLY A 219 -4.03 1.02 -21.20
C GLY A 219 -5.34 1.28 -21.94
#